data_AF-A0A8J3W3H9-F1
#
_entry.id   AF-A0A8J3W3H9-F1
#
_cell.length_a   1.000
_cell.length_b   1.000
_cell.length_c   1.000
_cell.angle_alpha   90.00
_cell.angle_beta   90.00
_cell.angle_gamma   90.00
#
_symmetry.space_group_name_H-M   'P 1'
#
loop_
_entity.id
_entity.type
_entity.pdbx_description
1 polymer ?
#
loop_
_entity_poly.entity_id
_entity_poly.type
_entity_poly.pdbx_seq_one_letter_code
_entity_poly.pdbx_strand_id
1 'polypeptide(L)'
;MRAADLPGYLDLRDPLERAQRESGTPAYWRTDSHWTERSAGLYGTELARALQPGLSRDTRLVRAGQAARDGDLGGLLGIPSEETVDRWRLIRDGVRRVRQDDRGLPVSFRTVNRSDRAPLYQPRTLLIGDSFTRNSLPWVLPYFADVTYVRSDAPATAGPEHVAEAIARSETVVFEIVERYLVGGRAEMLDDVMLAALDRSQTNPAP
;
A
#
# COMPACT_ATOMS: atom_id res chain seq x y z
N MET A 1 -3.09 -15.36 11.53
CA MET A 1 -2.40 -16.23 10.55
C MET A 1 -0.92 -15.90 10.57
N ARG A 2 -0.07 -16.79 11.13
CA ARG A 2 1.38 -16.73 10.87
C ARG A 2 1.65 -17.63 9.67
N ALA A 3 2.38 -17.12 8.67
CA ALA A 3 2.85 -17.88 7.51
C ALA A 3 1.76 -18.69 6.78
N ALA A 4 0.85 -18.00 6.07
CA ALA A 4 0.08 -18.68 5.03
C ALA A 4 1.06 -19.06 3.90
N ASP A 5 1.28 -20.35 3.67
CA ASP A 5 2.09 -20.85 2.54
C ASP A 5 1.26 -20.79 1.24
N LEU A 6 0.88 -19.56 0.88
CA LEU A 6 0.11 -19.25 -0.32
C LEU A 6 1.03 -18.57 -1.33
N PRO A 7 1.07 -19.04 -2.59
CA PRO A 7 1.79 -18.35 -3.65
C PRO A 7 1.38 -16.86 -3.73
N GLY A 8 2.37 -15.97 -3.69
CA GLY A 8 2.16 -14.52 -3.74
C GLY A 8 1.81 -13.87 -2.39
N TYR A 9 1.66 -14.62 -1.30
CA TYR A 9 1.47 -14.06 0.03
C TYR A 9 2.77 -13.45 0.57
N LEU A 10 2.69 -12.22 1.08
CA LEU A 10 3.79 -11.51 1.71
C LEU A 10 3.50 -11.30 3.20
N ASP A 11 4.24 -11.99 4.07
CA ASP A 11 4.17 -11.77 5.51
C ASP A 11 5.00 -10.53 5.92
N LEU A 12 4.31 -9.45 6.25
CA LEU A 12 4.96 -8.23 6.75
C LEU A 12 5.22 -8.24 8.26
N ARG A 13 4.63 -9.17 9.02
CA ARG A 13 4.75 -9.20 10.48
C ARG A 13 6.18 -9.52 10.90
N ASP A 14 6.74 -10.59 10.34
CA ASP A 14 8.11 -11.02 10.63
C ASP A 14 9.18 -9.94 10.35
N PRO A 15 9.20 -9.27 9.18
CA PRO A 15 10.16 -8.20 8.94
C PRO A 15 9.92 -6.98 9.83
N LEU A 16 8.66 -6.61 10.14
CA LEU A 16 8.35 -5.51 11.06
C LEU A 16 8.82 -5.82 12.50
N GLU A 17 8.52 -7.01 13.00
CA GLU A 17 8.95 -7.44 14.33
C GLU A 17 10.48 -7.50 14.44
N ARG A 18 11.16 -7.97 13.38
CA ARG A 18 12.63 -7.98 13.32
C ARG A 18 13.19 -6.56 13.34
N ALA A 19 12.68 -5.67 12.50
CA ALA A 19 13.13 -4.28 12.45
C ALA A 19 12.96 -3.58 13.81
N GLN A 20 11.84 -3.83 14.50
CA GLN A 20 11.59 -3.30 15.84
C GLN A 20 12.61 -3.82 16.87
N ARG A 21 12.91 -5.12 16.86
CA ARG A 21 13.93 -5.70 17.75
C ARG A 21 15.33 -5.15 17.49
N GLU A 22 15.71 -5.00 16.22
CA GLU A 22 17.04 -4.55 15.83
C GLU A 22 17.27 -3.06 16.09
N SER A 23 16.25 -2.22 15.89
CA SER A 23 16.39 -0.76 16.05
C SER A 23 15.93 -0.22 17.39
N GLY A 24 15.22 -1.01 18.20
CA GLY A 24 14.54 -0.55 19.42
C GLY A 24 13.45 0.49 19.17
N THR A 25 12.99 0.65 17.91
CA THR A 25 11.97 1.64 17.53
C THR A 25 10.64 0.94 17.28
N PRO A 26 9.52 1.43 17.83
CA PRO A 26 8.21 0.86 17.58
C PRO A 26 7.85 0.82 16.09
N ALA A 27 7.21 -0.28 15.66
CA ALA A 27 6.69 -0.41 14.30
C ALA A 27 5.44 0.46 14.06
N TYR A 28 4.77 0.87 15.14
CA TYR A 28 3.55 1.68 15.14
C TYR A 28 3.73 2.94 15.97
N TRP A 29 2.97 3.97 15.62
CA TRP A 29 2.86 5.16 16.43
C TRP A 29 2.19 4.86 17.76
N ARG A 30 2.50 5.65 18.79
CA ARG A 30 1.91 5.42 20.12
C ARG A 30 0.50 6.00 20.20
N THR A 31 0.24 7.09 19.49
CA THR A 31 -1.03 7.82 19.52
C THR A 31 -1.89 7.58 18.28
N ASP A 32 -1.46 6.71 17.35
CA ASP A 32 -2.13 6.46 16.08
C ASP A 32 -2.19 4.96 15.77
N SER A 33 -3.30 4.51 15.18
CA SER A 33 -3.57 3.12 14.86
C SER A 33 -2.74 2.56 13.70
N HIS A 34 -1.96 3.40 12.99
CA HIS A 34 -1.15 3.04 11.84
C HIS A 34 0.32 2.83 12.19
N TRP A 35 1.03 2.19 11.26
CA TRP A 35 2.47 2.01 11.36
C TRP A 35 3.25 3.32 11.25
N THR A 36 4.51 3.30 11.68
CA THR A 36 5.42 4.44 11.49
C THR A 36 5.81 4.64 10.03
N GLU A 37 6.35 5.81 9.66
CA GLU A 37 6.86 6.05 8.31
C GLU A 37 8.02 5.10 7.95
N ARG A 38 8.80 4.69 8.95
CA ARG A 38 9.87 3.70 8.75
C ARG A 38 9.30 2.32 8.42
N SER A 39 8.25 1.91 9.12
CA SER A 39 7.52 0.68 8.84
C SER A 39 6.79 0.72 7.49
N ALA A 40 6.18 1.85 7.12
CA ALA A 40 5.63 2.08 5.79
C ALA A 40 6.70 1.92 4.69
N GLY A 41 7.91 2.46 4.94
CA GLY A 41 9.08 2.28 4.10
C GLY A 41 9.53 0.82 3.97
N LEU A 42 9.45 0.06 5.07
CA LEU A 42 9.72 -1.38 5.07
C LEU A 42 8.70 -2.13 4.21
N TYR A 43 7.40 -1.85 4.36
CA TYR A 43 6.36 -2.41 3.50
C TYR A 43 6.67 -2.22 2.02
N GLY A 44 6.96 -0.99 1.58
CA GLY A 44 7.32 -0.75 0.17
C GLY A 44 8.56 -1.52 -0.29
N THR A 45 9.56 -1.67 0.59
CA THR A 45 10.79 -2.41 0.29
C THR A 45 10.57 -3.92 0.19
N GLU A 46 9.79 -4.51 1.10
CA GLU A 46 9.47 -5.94 1.08
C GLU A 46 8.56 -6.27 -0.10
N LEU A 47 7.57 -5.42 -0.41
CA LEU A 47 6.74 -5.57 -1.61
C LEU A 47 7.61 -5.54 -2.87
N ALA A 48 8.54 -4.59 -2.98
CA ALA A 48 9.42 -4.51 -4.13
C ALA A 48 10.28 -5.77 -4.31
N ARG A 49 10.81 -6.33 -3.20
CA ARG A 49 11.60 -7.56 -3.22
C ARG A 49 10.77 -8.78 -3.63
N ALA A 50 9.53 -8.87 -3.17
CA ALA A 50 8.61 -9.94 -3.51
C ALA A 50 8.21 -9.89 -5.00
N LEU A 51 7.99 -8.70 -5.55
CA LEU A 51 7.59 -8.52 -6.95
C LEU A 51 8.74 -8.82 -7.92
N GLN A 52 9.94 -8.31 -7.64
CA GLN A 52 11.07 -8.49 -8.54
C GLN A 52 12.40 -8.40 -7.79
N PRO A 53 13.25 -9.44 -7.85
CA PRO A 53 14.60 -9.39 -7.29
C PRO A 53 15.39 -8.16 -7.79
N GLY A 54 16.00 -7.42 -6.87
CA GLY A 54 16.80 -6.23 -7.18
C GLY A 54 16.01 -4.95 -7.46
N LEU A 55 14.67 -4.96 -7.36
CA LEU A 55 13.85 -3.75 -7.55
C LEU A 55 14.12 -2.69 -6.47
N SER A 56 14.54 -3.09 -5.27
CA SER A 56 14.92 -2.19 -4.17
C SER A 56 16.35 -1.66 -4.26
N ARG A 57 17.10 -1.95 -5.33
CA ARG A 57 18.41 -1.32 -5.54
C ARG A 57 18.27 0.20 -5.67
N ASP A 58 19.34 0.92 -5.32
CA ASP A 58 19.40 2.39 -5.35
C ASP A 58 18.29 3.09 -4.55
N THR A 59 17.84 2.46 -3.46
CA THR A 59 16.83 2.99 -2.55
C THR A 59 17.40 3.28 -1.19
N ARG A 60 17.06 4.45 -0.66
CA ARG A 60 17.47 4.87 0.68
C ARG A 60 16.28 5.48 1.40
N LEU A 61 16.07 5.07 2.64
CA LEU A 61 15.18 5.78 3.55
C LEU A 61 16.03 6.75 4.36
N VAL A 62 15.74 8.05 4.25
CA VAL A 62 16.51 9.10 4.92
C VAL A 62 15.64 9.84 5.93
N ARG A 63 16.18 10.07 7.13
CA ARG A 63 15.50 10.87 8.14
C ARG A 63 15.43 12.32 7.66
N ALA A 64 14.22 12.85 7.61
CA ALA A 64 13.90 14.18 7.09
C ALA A 64 13.63 15.21 8.21
N GLY A 65 13.77 14.81 9.47
CA GLY A 65 13.57 15.68 10.64
C GLY A 65 12.56 15.08 11.62
N GLN A 66 11.90 15.96 12.37
CA GLN A 66 10.82 15.62 13.30
C GLN A 66 9.65 16.56 13.10
N ALA A 67 8.44 16.09 13.42
CA ALA A 67 7.26 16.93 13.46
C ALA A 67 6.30 16.46 14.56
N ALA A 68 5.46 17.38 15.02
CA ALA A 68 4.27 17.06 15.78
C ALA A 68 3.32 16.19 14.95
N ARG A 69 2.70 15.19 15.59
CA ARG A 69 1.66 14.35 15.03
C ARG A 69 0.49 14.26 16.00
N ASP A 70 -0.69 14.59 15.51
CA ASP A 70 -1.96 14.23 16.14
C ASP A 70 -2.41 12.87 15.57
N GLY A 71 -2.63 11.91 16.46
CA GLY A 71 -2.94 10.54 16.11
C GLY A 71 -4.41 10.19 16.38
N ASP A 72 -4.97 9.26 15.62
CA ASP A 72 -6.40 8.92 15.71
C ASP A 72 -6.83 8.29 17.06
N LEU A 73 -5.91 7.72 17.83
CA LEU A 73 -6.22 7.08 19.11
C LEU A 73 -6.59 8.11 20.19
N GLY A 74 -5.99 9.30 20.15
CA GLY A 74 -6.31 10.37 21.10
C GLY A 74 -7.78 10.80 20.99
N GLY A 75 -8.28 10.91 19.76
CA GLY A 75 -9.69 11.18 19.48
C GLY A 75 -10.61 10.05 19.95
N LEU A 76 -10.23 8.79 19.73
CA LEU A 76 -11.01 7.63 20.18
C LEU A 76 -11.08 7.50 21.71
N LEU A 77 -10.04 7.93 22.41
CA LEU A 77 -9.96 7.89 23.88
C LEU A 77 -10.49 9.17 24.55
N GLY A 78 -10.89 10.18 23.76
CA GLY A 78 -11.35 11.48 24.28
C GLY A 78 -10.26 12.32 24.94
N ILE A 79 -8.98 11.96 24.73
CA ILE A 79 -7.82 12.65 25.29
C ILE A 79 -6.84 12.88 24.12
N PRO A 80 -6.97 14.02 23.40
CA PRO A 80 -6.03 14.37 22.36
C PRO A 80 -4.61 14.35 22.91
N SER A 81 -3.72 13.61 22.25
CA SER A 81 -2.32 13.53 22.65
C SER A 81 -1.45 13.64 21.40
N GLU A 82 -0.65 14.69 21.38
CA GLU A 82 0.34 14.91 20.34
C GLU A 82 1.60 14.11 20.66
N GLU A 83 2.25 13.57 19.65
CA GLU A 83 3.60 13.02 19.78
C GLU A 83 4.56 13.64 18.75
N THR A 84 5.81 13.86 19.17
CA THR A 84 6.89 14.24 18.25
C THR A 84 7.42 12.99 17.56
N VAL A 85 7.24 12.92 16.25
CA VAL A 85 7.63 11.76 15.44
C VAL A 85 8.79 12.08 14.51
N ASP A 86 9.61 11.08 14.24
CA ASP A 86 10.59 11.14 13.17
C ASP A 86 9.90 11.13 11.81
N ARG A 87 10.34 12.03 10.94
CA ARG A 87 9.91 12.11 9.55
C ARG A 87 10.94 11.40 8.67
N TRP A 88 10.47 10.68 7.68
CA TRP A 88 11.29 9.91 6.75
C TRP A 88 10.91 10.20 5.31
N ARG A 89 11.90 10.10 4.43
CA ARG A 89 11.71 10.22 2.99
C ARG A 89 12.32 9.03 2.28
N LEU A 90 11.59 8.47 1.32
CA LEU A 90 12.13 7.51 0.38
C LEU A 90 12.87 8.26 -0.73
N ILE A 91 14.13 7.88 -0.96
CA ILE A 91 14.94 8.36 -2.07
C ILE A 91 15.20 7.17 -2.99
N ARG A 92 14.77 7.30 -4.24
CA ARG A 92 15.13 6.39 -5.34
C ARG A 92 15.77 7.22 -6.44
N ASP A 93 17.08 7.09 -6.59
CA ASP A 93 17.84 7.97 -7.48
C ASP A 93 17.39 7.78 -8.94
N GLY A 94 17.17 8.89 -9.65
CA GLY A 94 16.69 8.91 -11.04
C GLY A 94 15.17 8.75 -11.21
N VAL A 95 14.44 8.34 -10.17
CA VAL A 95 12.97 8.17 -10.26
C VAL A 95 12.26 9.52 -10.18
N ARG A 96 11.36 9.76 -11.12
CA ARG A 96 10.45 10.91 -11.11
C ARG A 96 9.05 10.54 -11.58
N ARG A 97 8.04 11.14 -10.94
CA ARG A 97 6.66 11.09 -11.40
C ARG A 97 6.51 11.97 -12.64
N VAL A 98 6.05 11.39 -13.74
CA VAL A 98 5.83 12.12 -15.01
C VAL A 98 4.36 12.36 -15.31
N ARG A 99 3.46 11.60 -14.68
CA ARG A 99 2.01 11.79 -14.81
C ARG A 99 1.30 11.35 -13.54
N GLN A 100 0.24 12.09 -13.21
CA GLN A 100 -0.74 11.74 -12.20
C GLN A 100 -2.14 11.95 -12.80
N ASP A 101 -3.01 10.97 -12.67
CA ASP A 101 -4.41 11.02 -13.10
C ASP A 101 -5.30 10.84 -11.87
N ASP A 102 -5.90 11.95 -11.45
CA ASP A 102 -6.67 12.09 -10.21
C ASP A 102 -8.19 12.07 -10.45
N ARG A 103 -8.64 11.76 -11.67
CA ARG A 103 -10.08 11.77 -12.01
C ARG A 103 -10.92 10.79 -11.19
N GLY A 104 -10.28 9.75 -10.63
CA GLY A 104 -10.92 8.76 -9.76
C GLY A 104 -10.97 9.13 -8.28
N LEU A 105 -10.42 10.27 -7.87
CA LEU A 105 -10.39 10.65 -6.45
C LEU A 105 -11.82 10.84 -5.90
N PRO A 106 -12.07 10.49 -4.62
CA PRO A 106 -11.12 9.98 -3.63
C PRO A 106 -10.98 8.45 -3.62
N VAL A 107 -11.57 7.74 -4.59
CA VAL A 107 -11.62 6.27 -4.63
C VAL A 107 -10.33 5.69 -5.19
N SER A 108 -9.82 6.28 -6.27
CA SER A 108 -8.67 5.79 -7.00
C SER A 108 -7.86 6.91 -7.65
N PHE A 109 -6.60 6.63 -7.98
CA PHE A 109 -5.79 7.49 -8.83
C PHE A 109 -4.68 6.67 -9.49
N ARG A 110 -4.14 7.17 -10.59
CA ARG A 110 -3.04 6.52 -11.33
C ARG A 110 -1.79 7.38 -11.36
N THR A 111 -0.65 6.75 -11.13
CA THR A 111 0.67 7.39 -11.19
C THR A 111 1.54 6.68 -12.23
N VAL A 112 2.22 7.47 -13.05
CA VAL A 112 3.27 6.98 -13.96
C VAL A 112 4.61 7.60 -13.57
N ASN A 113 5.61 6.75 -13.35
CA ASN A 113 6.97 7.14 -13.06
C ASN A 113 7.91 6.79 -14.21
N ARG A 114 9.02 7.51 -14.32
CA ARG A 114 10.16 7.15 -15.16
C ARG A 114 11.43 7.18 -14.32
N SER A 115 12.42 6.44 -14.76
CA SER A 115 13.73 6.41 -14.12
C SER A 115 14.84 6.27 -15.16
N ASP A 116 15.96 6.94 -14.91
CA ASP A 116 17.22 6.78 -15.64
C ASP A 116 18.29 6.03 -14.84
N ARG A 117 17.96 5.59 -13.61
CA ARG A 117 18.91 4.91 -12.71
C ARG A 117 18.29 3.76 -11.92
N ALA A 118 17.53 4.04 -10.86
CA ALA A 118 16.92 2.98 -10.06
C ALA A 118 15.88 2.20 -10.89
N PRO A 119 15.78 0.86 -10.76
CA PRO A 119 14.83 0.07 -11.56
C PRO A 119 13.38 0.46 -11.27
N LEU A 120 12.45 0.19 -12.19
CA LEU A 120 11.00 0.32 -11.93
C LEU A 120 10.33 -0.99 -12.31
N TYR A 121 9.31 -1.38 -11.55
CA TYR A 121 8.44 -2.50 -11.91
C TYR A 121 7.62 -2.08 -13.12
N GLN A 122 7.87 -2.75 -14.25
CA GLN A 122 7.33 -2.36 -15.56
C GLN A 122 5.85 -2.74 -15.78
N PRO A 123 5.35 -3.90 -15.31
CA PRO A 123 3.97 -4.28 -15.54
C PRO A 123 2.98 -3.24 -14.98
N ARG A 124 1.82 -3.12 -15.63
CA ARG A 124 0.72 -2.27 -15.16
C ARG A 124 0.16 -2.86 -13.86
N THR A 125 0.32 -2.13 -12.77
CA THR A 125 -0.06 -2.61 -11.44
C THR A 125 -1.34 -1.94 -10.95
N LEU A 126 -2.24 -2.74 -10.39
CA LEU A 126 -3.29 -2.29 -9.50
C LEU A 126 -2.88 -2.56 -8.06
N LEU A 127 -2.84 -1.53 -7.24
CA LEU A 127 -2.62 -1.61 -5.80
C LEU A 127 -3.94 -1.33 -5.08
N ILE A 128 -4.56 -2.38 -4.56
CA ILE A 128 -5.77 -2.30 -3.76
C ILE A 128 -5.35 -2.30 -2.29
N GLY A 129 -5.75 -1.30 -1.51
CA GLY A 129 -5.36 -1.24 -0.12
C GLY A 129 -6.21 -0.36 0.77
N ASP A 130 -6.06 -0.54 2.08
CA ASP A 130 -6.78 0.24 3.10
C ASP A 130 -5.99 1.50 3.53
N SER A 131 -6.30 2.06 4.70
CA SER A 131 -5.62 3.24 5.22
C SER A 131 -4.12 3.04 5.49
N PHE A 132 -3.66 1.80 5.71
CA PHE A 132 -2.25 1.45 5.83
C PHE A 132 -1.51 1.62 4.51
N THR A 133 -2.03 1.06 3.41
CA THR A 133 -1.51 1.32 2.07
C THR A 133 -1.59 2.80 1.73
N ARG A 134 -2.71 3.47 2.01
CA ARG A 134 -2.85 4.92 1.75
C ARG A 134 -1.75 5.73 2.45
N ASN A 135 -1.49 5.44 3.71
CA ASN A 135 -0.41 6.07 4.50
C ASN A 135 0.99 5.58 4.08
N SER A 136 1.10 4.72 3.08
CA SER A 136 2.37 4.18 2.58
C SER A 136 2.64 4.53 1.12
N LEU A 137 1.72 5.22 0.45
CA LEU A 137 1.84 5.60 -0.96
C LEU A 137 3.17 6.34 -1.29
N PRO A 138 3.65 7.32 -0.50
CA PRO A 138 4.95 7.96 -0.72
C PRO A 138 6.15 7.00 -0.73
N TRP A 139 6.02 5.83 -0.09
CA TRP A 139 7.06 4.82 0.04
C TRP A 139 6.85 3.62 -0.88
N VAL A 140 5.67 3.48 -1.50
CA VAL A 140 5.31 2.35 -2.37
C VAL A 140 5.30 2.78 -3.84
N LEU A 141 4.65 3.90 -4.17
CA LEU A 141 4.48 4.34 -5.56
C LEU A 141 5.80 4.48 -6.35
N PRO A 142 6.92 4.97 -5.76
CA PRO A 142 8.17 5.15 -6.50
C PRO A 142 8.82 3.86 -7.04
N TYR A 143 8.31 2.68 -6.68
CA TYR A 143 8.79 1.40 -7.21
C TYR A 143 8.18 1.02 -8.56
N PHE A 144 7.06 1.63 -8.95
CA PHE A 144 6.28 1.23 -10.12
C PHE A 144 6.44 2.19 -11.29
N ALA A 145 6.54 1.67 -12.52
CA ALA A 145 6.48 2.48 -13.73
C ALA A 145 5.06 2.99 -13.99
N ASP A 146 4.06 2.15 -13.74
CA ASP A 146 2.64 2.46 -13.96
C ASP A 146 1.79 1.75 -12.91
N VAL A 147 1.19 2.53 -11.99
CA VAL A 147 0.41 2.00 -10.88
C VAL A 147 -0.88 2.77 -10.69
N THR A 148 -1.97 2.04 -10.54
CA THR A 148 -3.27 2.56 -10.09
C THR A 148 -3.47 2.15 -8.64
N TYR A 149 -3.72 3.09 -7.75
CA TYR A 149 -4.19 2.80 -6.40
C TYR A 149 -5.71 2.84 -6.37
N VAL A 150 -6.33 1.87 -5.70
CA VAL A 150 -7.76 1.80 -5.43
C VAL A 150 -7.96 1.49 -3.94
N ARG A 151 -8.88 2.19 -3.28
CA ARG A 151 -9.24 1.87 -1.89
C ARG A 151 -9.90 0.49 -1.80
N SER A 152 -9.61 -0.26 -0.75
CA SER A 152 -10.22 -1.58 -0.52
C SER A 152 -11.74 -1.54 -0.28
N ASP A 153 -12.31 -0.38 0.08
CA ASP A 153 -13.77 -0.16 0.19
C ASP A 153 -14.40 0.38 -1.10
N ALA A 154 -13.66 0.38 -2.21
CA ALA A 154 -14.18 0.77 -3.52
C ALA A 154 -15.39 -0.05 -4.01
N PRO A 155 -15.52 -1.38 -3.76
CA PRO A 155 -16.71 -2.11 -4.17
C PRO A 155 -18.00 -1.51 -3.60
N ALA A 156 -17.97 -1.13 -2.31
CA ALA A 156 -19.11 -0.50 -1.64
C ALA A 156 -19.33 0.97 -2.04
N THR A 157 -18.28 1.70 -2.39
CA THR A 157 -18.34 3.17 -2.61
C THR A 157 -18.42 3.60 -4.07
N ALA A 158 -17.87 2.80 -5.00
CA ALA A 158 -17.83 3.05 -6.43
C ALA A 158 -18.43 1.90 -7.27
N GLY A 159 -18.79 0.79 -6.63
CA GLY A 159 -19.37 -0.38 -7.26
C GLY A 159 -18.32 -1.46 -7.59
N PRO A 160 -18.70 -2.74 -7.50
CA PRO A 160 -17.81 -3.88 -7.73
C PRO A 160 -17.29 -3.94 -9.18
N GLU A 161 -18.09 -3.51 -10.15
CA GLU A 161 -17.71 -3.48 -11.57
C GLU A 161 -16.55 -2.54 -11.84
N HIS A 162 -16.48 -1.39 -11.13
CA HIS A 162 -15.36 -0.45 -11.25
C HIS A 162 -14.03 -1.13 -10.86
N VAL A 163 -14.05 -1.92 -9.78
CA VAL A 163 -12.87 -2.63 -9.29
C VAL A 163 -12.53 -3.81 -10.20
N ALA A 164 -13.53 -4.55 -10.67
CA ALA A 164 -13.34 -5.66 -11.60
C ALA A 164 -12.73 -5.21 -12.94
N GLU A 165 -13.17 -4.06 -13.47
CA GLU A 165 -12.59 -3.44 -14.67
C GLU A 165 -11.14 -3.00 -14.44
N ALA A 166 -10.82 -2.44 -13.27
CA ALA A 166 -9.45 -2.08 -12.91
C ALA A 166 -8.54 -3.32 -12.82
N ILE A 167 -9.05 -4.42 -12.26
CA ILE A 167 -8.33 -5.71 -12.19
C ILE A 167 -8.09 -6.25 -13.60
N ALA A 168 -9.11 -6.30 -14.46
CA ALA A 168 -9.00 -6.81 -15.83
C ALA A 168 -8.00 -6.03 -16.70
N ARG A 169 -7.77 -4.75 -16.41
CA ARG A 169 -6.81 -3.88 -17.13
C ARG A 169 -5.37 -3.98 -16.62
N SER A 170 -5.14 -4.74 -15.55
CA SER A 170 -3.86 -4.80 -14.84
C SER A 170 -3.17 -6.14 -15.06
N GLU A 171 -1.85 -6.10 -15.18
CA GLU A 171 -1.00 -7.29 -15.32
C GLU A 171 -0.55 -7.83 -13.96
N THR A 172 -0.56 -6.96 -12.95
CA THR A 172 -0.26 -7.32 -11.56
C THR A 172 -1.28 -6.68 -10.65
N VAL A 173 -1.87 -7.48 -9.76
CA VAL A 173 -2.75 -6.99 -8.69
C VAL A 173 -2.07 -7.25 -7.37
N VAL A 174 -1.88 -6.19 -6.58
CA VAL A 174 -1.42 -6.25 -5.20
C VAL A 174 -2.60 -5.90 -4.32
N PHE A 175 -2.97 -6.80 -3.43
CA PHE A 175 -4.00 -6.55 -2.42
C PHE A 175 -3.37 -6.53 -1.03
N GLU A 176 -3.47 -5.40 -0.37
CA GLU A 176 -3.07 -5.21 1.02
C GLU A 176 -4.30 -4.96 1.88
N ILE A 177 -4.37 -5.66 3.00
CA ILE A 177 -5.44 -5.49 3.97
C ILE A 177 -4.92 -5.86 5.36
N VAL A 178 -5.28 -5.06 6.36
CA VAL A 178 -4.94 -5.43 7.75
C VAL A 178 -5.78 -6.62 8.23
N GLU A 179 -5.12 -7.54 8.96
CA GLU A 179 -5.72 -8.80 9.43
C GLU A 179 -7.05 -8.61 10.19
N ARG A 180 -7.21 -7.49 10.91
CA ARG A 180 -8.46 -7.17 11.63
C ARG A 180 -9.69 -7.00 10.72
N TYR A 181 -9.53 -6.57 9.47
CA TYR A 181 -10.65 -6.46 8.55
C TYR A 181 -11.11 -7.82 8.03
N LEU A 182 -10.15 -8.75 7.84
CA LEU A 182 -10.45 -10.14 7.47
C LEU A 182 -11.20 -10.86 8.59
N VAL A 183 -10.73 -10.74 9.84
CA VAL A 183 -11.37 -11.38 11.00
C VAL A 183 -12.71 -10.73 11.36
N GLY A 184 -12.85 -9.42 11.11
CA GLY A 184 -14.05 -8.65 11.43
C GLY A 184 -15.18 -8.70 10.39
N GLY A 185 -15.01 -9.44 9.29
CA GLY A 185 -16.02 -9.56 8.23
C GLY A 185 -16.27 -8.28 7.44
N ARG A 186 -15.31 -7.35 7.39
CA ARG A 186 -15.40 -6.06 6.67
C ARG A 186 -14.48 -6.02 5.45
N ALA A 187 -14.36 -7.14 4.77
CA ALA A 187 -13.53 -7.28 3.58
C ALA A 187 -14.44 -7.20 2.35
N GLU A 188 -14.81 -5.98 1.93
CA GLU A 188 -15.66 -5.72 0.75
C GLU A 188 -15.11 -6.40 -0.52
N MET A 189 -13.78 -6.50 -0.62
CA MET A 189 -13.11 -7.22 -1.71
C MET A 189 -13.40 -8.72 -1.75
N LEU A 190 -13.92 -9.30 -0.66
CA LEU A 190 -14.18 -10.73 -0.50
C LEU A 190 -15.68 -11.05 -0.41
N ASP A 191 -16.56 -10.06 -0.62
CA ASP A 191 -18.00 -10.31 -0.63
C ASP A 191 -18.46 -11.02 -1.93
N ASP A 192 -19.61 -11.70 -1.87
CA ASP A 192 -20.12 -12.47 -3.00
C ASP A 192 -20.40 -11.60 -4.24
N VAL A 193 -20.75 -10.33 -4.03
CA VAL A 193 -21.10 -9.40 -5.10
C VAL A 193 -19.85 -9.01 -5.90
N MET A 194 -18.74 -8.75 -5.21
CA MET A 194 -17.43 -8.46 -5.77
C MET A 194 -16.86 -9.70 -6.46
N LEU A 195 -16.93 -10.87 -5.83
CA LEU A 195 -16.47 -12.13 -6.44
C LEU A 195 -17.23 -12.43 -7.74
N ALA A 196 -18.56 -12.25 -7.74
CA ALA A 196 -19.37 -12.42 -8.94
C ALA A 196 -19.03 -11.42 -10.05
N ALA A 197 -18.63 -10.17 -9.71
CA ALA A 197 -18.16 -9.20 -10.69
C ALA A 197 -16.82 -9.61 -11.33
N LEU A 198 -15.92 -10.22 -10.56
CA LEU A 198 -14.64 -10.75 -11.08
C LEU A 198 -14.86 -11.90 -12.05
N ASP A 199 -15.79 -12.81 -11.75
CA ASP A 199 -16.12 -13.91 -12.65
C ASP A 199 -16.67 -13.41 -13.98
N ARG A 200 -17.53 -12.38 -13.94
CA ARG A 200 -18.07 -11.73 -15.16
C ARG A 200 -16.98 -11.06 -15.99
N SER A 201 -16.06 -10.34 -15.36
CA SER A 201 -15.02 -9.61 -16.10
C SER A 201 -13.99 -10.54 -16.77
N GLN A 202 -13.79 -11.74 -16.22
CA GLN A 202 -12.93 -12.76 -16.82
C GLN A 202 -13.61 -13.53 -17.95
N THR A 203 -14.92 -13.73 -17.88
CA THR A 203 -15.68 -14.50 -18.89
C THR A 203 -16.10 -13.66 -20.11
N ASN A 204 -16.20 -12.33 -19.96
CA ASN A 204 -16.42 -11.38 -21.04
C ASN A 204 -15.37 -10.26 -20.98
N PRO A 205 -14.14 -10.48 -21.48
CA PRO A 205 -13.20 -9.37 -21.63
C PRO A 205 -13.84 -8.34 -22.57
N ALA A 206 -13.99 -7.10 -22.09
CA ALA A 206 -14.48 -6.00 -22.92
C ALA A 206 -13.63 -5.90 -24.21
N PRO A 207 -14.25 -5.64 -25.37
CA PRO A 207 -13.58 -5.65 -26.67
C PRO A 207 -12.46 -4.60 -26.79
#